data_AF-A0A9W8UNJ1-F1
#
_entry.id   AF-A0A9W8UNJ1-F1
#
_cell.length_a   1.000
_cell.length_b   1.000
_cell.length_c   1.000
_cell.angle_alpha   90.00
_cell.angle_beta   90.00
_cell.angle_gamma   90.00
#
_symmetry.space_group_name_H-M   'P 1'
#
loop_
_entity.id
_entity.type
_entity.pdbx_description
1 polymer ?
#
loop_
_entity_poly.entity_id
_entity_poly.type
_entity_poly.pdbx_seq_one_letter_code
_entity_poly.pdbx_strand_id
1 'polypeptide(L)'
;MSALPTSSAIPEHLRQPATPAPATPAHKGDFRLPTLRLEVRDLQNKGVLRALAAINFGECVRACAHNVLRHLYQHPSRAPCPLPTTRSVTFILRDMDGVAYTTGSDLDNDHKEIHFSTRHIDNQSPERITDELYGVITHELVHCFQYDGHRTCKGGLIEGVADWVRLRCGHVPPHWKPRAEGCSWDAGYETTGYFLEYLERQCGEGTVRRLNAKLHSERYEEDKFWPDLFGSTIGELWETYAASLN
;
A
#
# COMPACT_ATOMS: atom_id res chain seq x y z
N MET A 1 18.61 19.82 -45.69
CA MET A 1 17.65 18.79 -46.12
C MET A 1 17.66 17.68 -45.08
N SER A 2 16.53 17.44 -44.40
CA SER A 2 16.29 16.16 -43.73
C SER A 2 14.78 15.95 -43.69
N ALA A 3 14.29 14.97 -44.44
CA ALA A 3 12.88 14.63 -44.46
C ALA A 3 12.52 13.89 -43.17
N LEU A 4 11.38 14.23 -42.56
CA LEU A 4 10.85 13.52 -41.40
C LEU A 4 10.54 12.07 -41.77
N PRO A 5 10.82 11.08 -40.89
CA PRO A 5 10.52 9.69 -41.18
C PRO A 5 9.00 9.52 -41.30
N THR A 6 8.55 9.07 -42.46
CA THR A 6 7.14 8.75 -42.69
C THR A 6 6.88 7.37 -42.09
N SER A 7 6.00 7.30 -41.08
CA SER A 7 5.53 6.03 -40.54
C SER A 7 4.99 5.17 -41.69
N SER A 8 5.48 3.94 -41.83
CA SER A 8 4.97 3.01 -42.84
C SER A 8 3.52 2.67 -42.53
N ALA A 9 2.60 3.14 -43.36
CA ALA A 9 1.20 2.77 -43.26
C ALA A 9 1.04 1.26 -43.53
N ILE A 10 0.33 0.57 -42.63
CA ILE A 10 0.00 -0.86 -42.80
C ILE A 10 -0.79 -1.02 -44.12
N PRO A 11 -0.37 -1.93 -45.02
CA PRO A 11 -1.07 -2.19 -46.27
C PRO A 11 -2.56 -2.47 -46.05
N GLU A 12 -3.40 -1.87 -46.88
CA GLU A 12 -4.85 -1.85 -46.70
C GLU A 12 -5.47 -3.25 -46.70
N HIS A 13 -4.87 -4.19 -47.44
CA HIS A 13 -5.28 -5.61 -47.48
C HIS A 13 -4.93 -6.40 -46.20
N LEU A 14 -4.12 -5.84 -45.29
CA LEU A 14 -3.80 -6.41 -43.98
C LEU A 14 -4.58 -5.73 -42.84
N ARG A 15 -5.38 -4.70 -43.13
CA ARG A 15 -6.27 -4.08 -42.15
C ARG A 15 -7.44 -5.02 -41.88
N GLN A 16 -7.36 -5.79 -40.80
CA GLN A 16 -8.53 -6.48 -40.28
C GLN A 16 -9.48 -5.44 -39.66
N PRO A 17 -10.81 -5.56 -39.86
CA PRO A 17 -11.76 -4.73 -39.12
C PRO A 17 -11.53 -4.94 -37.63
N ALA A 18 -11.30 -3.84 -36.91
CA ALA A 18 -11.11 -3.87 -35.47
C ALA A 18 -12.35 -4.50 -34.83
N THR A 19 -12.23 -5.76 -34.44
CA THR A 19 -13.21 -6.40 -33.59
C THR A 19 -13.13 -5.65 -32.27
N PRO A 20 -14.24 -5.13 -31.71
CA PRO A 20 -14.19 -4.56 -30.37
C PRO A 20 -13.61 -5.64 -29.47
N ALA A 21 -12.49 -5.32 -28.82
CA ALA A 21 -11.87 -6.23 -27.87
C ALA A 21 -12.97 -6.69 -26.91
N PRO A 22 -13.15 -8.00 -26.69
CA PRO A 22 -14.10 -8.44 -25.69
C PRO A 22 -13.69 -7.79 -24.39
N ALA A 23 -14.57 -6.97 -23.82
CA ALA A 23 -14.38 -6.42 -22.49
C ALA A 23 -14.13 -7.64 -21.59
N THR A 24 -12.90 -7.77 -21.09
CA THR A 24 -12.55 -8.83 -20.17
C THR A 24 -13.59 -8.80 -19.06
N PRO A 25 -14.36 -9.89 -18.86
CA PRO A 25 -15.38 -9.87 -17.81
C PRO A 25 -14.64 -9.62 -16.51
N ALA A 26 -14.91 -8.48 -15.88
CA ALA A 26 -14.39 -8.16 -14.57
C ALA A 26 -14.68 -9.36 -13.67
N HIS A 27 -13.63 -9.93 -13.07
CA HIS A 27 -13.80 -10.96 -12.06
C HIS A 27 -14.80 -10.43 -11.02
N LYS A 28 -15.99 -11.03 -10.98
CA LYS A 28 -17.08 -10.64 -10.08
C LYS A 28 -16.57 -10.79 -8.64
N GLY A 29 -16.09 -9.70 -8.04
CA GLY A 29 -15.64 -9.66 -6.64
C GLY A 29 -14.42 -8.78 -6.35
N ASP A 30 -13.72 -8.26 -7.36
CA ASP A 30 -12.53 -7.45 -7.13
C ASP A 30 -12.82 -5.94 -7.09
N PHE A 31 -12.17 -5.24 -6.14
CA PHE A 31 -12.25 -3.79 -6.03
C PHE A 31 -11.81 -3.11 -7.33
N ARG A 32 -12.55 -2.09 -7.78
CA ARG A 32 -12.09 -1.24 -8.88
C ARG A 32 -10.83 -0.51 -8.41
N LEU A 33 -9.73 -0.67 -9.15
CA LEU A 33 -8.49 0.03 -8.87
C LEU A 33 -8.48 1.44 -9.49
N PRO A 34 -7.75 2.39 -8.88
CA PRO A 34 -7.44 3.65 -9.52
C PRO A 34 -6.55 3.45 -10.74
N THR A 35 -6.32 4.52 -11.51
CA THR A 35 -5.32 4.47 -12.59
C THR A 35 -3.93 4.30 -11.99
N LEU A 36 -3.23 3.22 -12.33
CA LEU A 36 -1.87 2.96 -11.88
C LEU A 36 -0.88 3.35 -12.99
N ARG A 37 0.14 4.15 -12.67
CA ARG A 37 1.16 4.60 -13.63
C ARG A 37 2.56 4.29 -13.12
N LEU A 38 3.49 4.03 -14.03
CA LEU A 38 4.90 3.91 -13.73
C LEU A 38 5.66 5.02 -14.45
N GLU A 39 6.48 5.76 -13.71
CA GLU A 39 7.47 6.70 -14.20
C GLU A 39 8.86 6.18 -13.83
N VAL A 40 9.74 6.13 -14.81
CA VAL A 40 11.15 5.78 -14.62
C VAL A 40 11.97 6.99 -15.03
N ARG A 41 12.63 7.65 -14.06
CA ARG A 41 13.36 8.90 -14.34
C ARG A 41 14.69 8.68 -15.07
N ASP A 42 15.31 7.52 -14.88
CA ASP A 42 16.58 7.19 -15.51
C ASP A 42 16.68 5.67 -15.78
N LEU A 43 16.64 5.28 -17.05
CA LEU A 43 16.77 3.89 -17.49
C LEU A 43 18.22 3.36 -17.44
N GLN A 44 19.22 4.23 -17.29
CA GLN A 44 20.62 3.81 -17.12
C GLN A 44 20.94 3.53 -15.64
N ASN A 45 20.06 3.94 -14.72
CA ASN A 45 20.26 3.71 -13.29
C ASN A 45 20.20 2.20 -12.95
N LYS A 46 21.24 1.72 -12.26
CA LYS A 46 21.35 0.30 -11.88
C LYS A 46 20.18 -0.19 -11.01
N GLY A 47 19.70 0.63 -10.08
CA GLY A 47 18.55 0.28 -9.24
C GLY A 47 17.26 0.11 -10.05
N VAL A 48 17.04 0.96 -11.06
CA VAL A 48 15.91 0.80 -12.01
C VAL A 48 16.00 -0.51 -12.77
N LEU A 49 17.16 -0.78 -13.39
CA LEU A 49 17.37 -2.00 -14.17
C LEU A 49 17.13 -3.25 -13.32
N ARG A 50 17.61 -3.24 -12.07
CA ARG A 50 17.39 -4.31 -11.11
C ARG A 50 15.93 -4.46 -10.72
N ALA A 51 15.20 -3.37 -10.49
CA ALA A 51 13.78 -3.42 -10.19
C ALA A 51 12.97 -4.05 -11.34
N LEU A 52 13.21 -3.56 -12.57
CA LEU A 52 12.50 -4.03 -13.77
C LEU A 52 12.80 -5.49 -14.10
N ALA A 53 14.00 -5.97 -13.74
CA ALA A 53 14.36 -7.38 -13.87
C ALA A 53 13.76 -8.25 -12.76
N ALA A 54 13.58 -7.71 -11.54
CA ALA A 54 13.12 -8.46 -10.38
C ALA A 54 11.60 -8.70 -10.37
N ILE A 55 10.80 -7.79 -10.93
CA ILE A 55 9.34 -7.88 -10.91
C ILE A 55 8.69 -7.43 -12.23
N ASN A 56 7.54 -8.01 -12.55
CA ASN A 56 6.58 -7.38 -13.43
C ASN A 56 5.83 -6.30 -12.65
N PHE A 57 6.20 -5.03 -12.85
CA PHE A 57 5.61 -3.91 -12.11
C PHE A 57 4.09 -3.88 -12.19
N GLY A 58 3.50 -4.07 -13.39
CA GLY A 58 2.06 -4.00 -13.58
C GLY A 58 1.30 -5.07 -12.81
N GLU A 59 1.83 -6.30 -12.77
CA GLU A 59 1.26 -7.39 -11.98
C GLU A 59 1.45 -7.16 -10.47
N CYS A 60 2.64 -6.75 -10.07
CA CYS A 60 2.99 -6.47 -8.67
C CYS A 60 2.10 -5.38 -8.07
N VAL A 61 2.03 -4.19 -8.69
CA VAL A 61 1.25 -3.06 -8.16
C VAL A 61 -0.24 -3.37 -8.13
N ARG A 62 -0.76 -4.11 -9.12
CA ARG A 62 -2.16 -4.55 -9.17
C ARG A 62 -2.46 -5.52 -8.04
N ALA A 63 -1.60 -6.50 -7.81
CA ALA A 63 -1.76 -7.48 -6.73
C ALA A 63 -1.71 -6.80 -5.35
N CYS A 64 -0.70 -5.95 -5.12
CA CYS A 64 -0.56 -5.20 -3.88
C CYS A 64 -1.77 -4.30 -3.63
N ALA A 65 -2.22 -3.53 -4.63
CA ALA A 65 -3.38 -2.64 -4.47
C ALA A 65 -4.67 -3.40 -4.12
N HIS A 66 -4.93 -4.54 -4.76
CA HIS A 66 -6.07 -5.38 -4.37
C HIS A 66 -5.94 -5.94 -2.96
N ASN A 67 -4.76 -6.39 -2.55
CA ASN A 67 -4.54 -6.91 -1.20
C ASN A 67 -4.74 -5.83 -0.14
N VAL A 68 -4.18 -4.64 -0.34
CA VAL A 68 -4.38 -3.47 0.53
C VAL A 68 -5.88 -3.16 0.67
N LEU A 69 -6.61 -3.07 -0.44
CA LEU A 69 -8.05 -2.80 -0.40
C LEU A 69 -8.83 -3.90 0.34
N ARG A 70 -8.50 -5.18 0.16
CA ARG A 70 -9.14 -6.29 0.90
C ARG A 70 -8.87 -6.25 2.41
N HIS A 71 -7.69 -5.78 2.80
CA HIS A 71 -7.31 -5.67 4.21
C HIS A 71 -7.88 -4.43 4.89
N LEU A 72 -8.08 -3.32 4.16
CA LEU A 72 -8.61 -2.07 4.71
C LEU A 72 -10.13 -1.91 4.57
N TYR A 73 -10.76 -2.61 3.62
CA TYR A 73 -12.17 -2.43 3.29
C TYR A 73 -12.93 -3.75 3.18
N GLN A 74 -14.21 -3.71 3.53
CA GLN A 74 -15.17 -4.71 3.06
C GLN A 74 -15.61 -4.34 1.63
N HIS A 75 -15.92 -5.34 0.80
CA HIS A 75 -16.33 -5.08 -0.58
C HIS A 75 -17.56 -4.12 -0.63
N PRO A 76 -17.65 -3.18 -1.58
CA PRO A 76 -18.69 -2.13 -1.60
C PRO A 76 -20.12 -2.66 -1.62
N SER A 77 -20.33 -3.89 -2.08
CA SER A 77 -21.64 -4.56 -2.02
C SER A 77 -22.10 -4.90 -0.58
N ARG A 78 -21.26 -4.67 0.43
CA ARG A 78 -21.50 -5.04 1.84
C ARG A 78 -21.09 -3.95 2.84
N ALA A 79 -20.47 -2.84 2.43
CA ALA A 79 -19.76 -1.96 3.35
C ALA A 79 -20.46 -0.60 3.57
N PRO A 80 -20.51 -0.10 4.83
CA PRO A 80 -20.95 1.26 5.17
C PRO A 80 -19.82 2.32 5.03
N CYS A 81 -18.56 1.88 4.92
CA CYS A 81 -17.40 2.77 4.78
C CYS A 81 -17.14 3.03 3.28
N PRO A 82 -17.05 4.30 2.84
CA PRO A 82 -16.73 4.60 1.46
C PRO A 82 -15.30 4.14 1.11
N LEU A 83 -15.09 3.84 -0.17
CA LEU A 83 -13.75 3.61 -0.70
C LEU A 83 -12.95 4.92 -0.73
N PRO A 84 -11.61 4.86 -0.74
CA PRO A 84 -10.80 6.06 -0.87
C PRO A 84 -11.08 6.78 -2.20
N THR A 85 -10.98 8.10 -2.18
CA THR A 85 -11.22 8.97 -3.35
C THR A 85 -10.06 8.97 -4.35
N THR A 86 -8.97 8.25 -4.04
CA THR A 86 -7.77 8.14 -4.87
C THR A 86 -8.12 7.75 -6.31
N ARG A 87 -7.86 8.66 -7.25
CA ARG A 87 -8.15 8.52 -8.68
C ARG A 87 -6.99 7.91 -9.46
N SER A 88 -5.76 8.17 -9.01
CA SER A 88 -4.57 7.55 -9.58
C SER A 88 -3.42 7.45 -8.60
N VAL A 89 -2.55 6.48 -8.83
CA VAL A 89 -1.26 6.34 -8.14
C VAL A 89 -0.15 6.25 -9.18
N THR A 90 0.82 7.15 -9.12
CA THR A 90 2.01 7.14 -9.97
C THR A 90 3.21 6.65 -9.17
N PHE A 91 3.79 5.53 -9.59
CA PHE A 91 5.00 4.95 -9.01
C PHE A 91 6.20 5.56 -9.73
N ILE A 92 7.08 6.23 -9.01
CA ILE A 92 8.21 6.98 -9.57
C ILE A 92 9.52 6.35 -9.08
N LEU A 93 10.26 5.70 -9.99
CA LEU A 93 11.60 5.20 -9.69
C LEU A 93 12.62 6.32 -9.94
N ARG A 94 13.32 6.75 -8.88
CA ARG A 94 14.33 7.82 -8.98
C ARG A 94 15.48 7.66 -8.01
N ASP A 95 16.61 8.28 -8.35
CA ASP A 95 17.73 8.41 -7.43
C ASP A 95 17.37 9.36 -6.28
N MET A 96 17.37 8.84 -5.05
CA MET A 96 17.09 9.57 -3.82
C MET A 96 17.56 8.76 -2.60
N ASP A 97 17.70 9.42 -1.46
CA ASP A 97 17.95 8.76 -0.17
C ASP A 97 16.67 8.16 0.42
N GLY A 98 16.81 7.36 1.47
CA GLY A 98 15.70 6.65 2.10
C GLY A 98 15.23 5.43 1.31
N VAL A 99 14.00 4.98 1.59
CA VAL A 99 13.40 3.77 1.01
C VAL A 99 12.35 4.15 -0.04
N ALA A 100 11.25 4.74 0.44
CA ALA A 100 10.18 5.28 -0.37
C ALA A 100 9.39 6.32 0.44
N TYR A 101 8.51 7.07 -0.23
CA TYR A 101 7.47 7.86 0.43
C TYR A 101 6.28 8.07 -0.49
N THR A 102 5.11 8.32 0.12
CA THR A 102 3.86 8.66 -0.54
C THR A 102 3.51 10.13 -0.36
N THR A 103 3.02 10.79 -1.41
CA THR A 103 2.52 12.17 -1.37
C THR A 103 1.33 12.35 -2.31
N GLY A 104 0.59 13.45 -2.15
CA GLY A 104 -0.29 13.96 -3.22
C GLY A 104 0.53 14.57 -4.36
N SER A 105 -0.04 14.61 -5.55
CA SER A 105 0.54 15.30 -6.70
C SER A 105 0.14 16.77 -6.73
N ASP A 106 0.76 17.52 -7.64
CA ASP A 106 0.44 18.94 -7.86
C ASP A 106 -1.01 19.18 -8.32
N LEU A 107 -1.71 18.16 -8.80
CA LEU A 107 -3.12 18.27 -9.20
C LEU A 107 -4.02 18.41 -7.98
N ASP A 108 -3.98 17.41 -7.09
CA ASP A 108 -4.72 17.34 -5.84
C ASP A 108 -4.31 16.08 -5.05
N ASN A 109 -4.85 15.96 -3.83
CA ASN A 109 -4.56 14.84 -2.94
C ASN A 109 -5.19 13.50 -3.35
N ASP A 110 -6.08 13.45 -4.35
CA ASP A 110 -6.62 12.18 -4.88
C ASP A 110 -5.71 11.58 -5.97
N HIS A 111 -4.75 12.35 -6.47
CA HIS A 111 -3.69 11.85 -7.33
C HIS A 111 -2.46 11.63 -6.47
N LYS A 112 -2.13 10.38 -6.21
CA LYS A 112 -0.99 10.02 -5.35
C LYS A 112 0.26 9.76 -6.17
N GLU A 113 1.39 10.05 -5.57
CA GLU A 113 2.70 9.67 -6.05
C GLU A 113 3.41 8.83 -4.98
N ILE A 114 4.01 7.73 -5.40
CA ILE A 114 4.90 6.95 -4.56
C ILE A 114 6.29 7.02 -5.18
N HIS A 115 7.23 7.61 -4.46
CA HIS A 115 8.61 7.78 -4.90
C HIS A 115 9.46 6.66 -4.29
N PHE A 116 10.12 5.86 -5.13
CA PHE A 116 10.99 4.77 -4.69
C PHE A 116 12.46 5.12 -4.92
N SER A 117 13.27 4.92 -3.88
CA SER A 117 14.71 5.08 -3.95
C SER A 117 15.34 3.96 -4.78
N THR A 118 15.95 4.33 -5.90
CA THR A 118 16.77 3.39 -6.68
C THR A 118 18.06 3.02 -5.95
N ARG A 119 18.55 3.84 -5.01
CA ARG A 119 19.67 3.51 -4.12
C ARG A 119 19.31 2.35 -3.19
N HIS A 120 18.14 2.41 -2.55
CA HIS A 120 17.65 1.32 -1.70
C HIS A 120 17.50 0.01 -2.48
N ILE A 121 16.93 0.09 -3.69
CA ILE A 121 16.75 -1.06 -4.57
C ILE A 121 18.10 -1.68 -4.97
N ASP A 122 19.11 -0.86 -5.32
CA ASP A 122 20.44 -1.38 -5.66
C ASP A 122 21.19 -1.96 -4.44
N ASN A 123 20.79 -1.60 -3.22
CA ASN A 123 21.40 -2.18 -2.01
C ASN A 123 20.77 -3.52 -1.59
N GLN A 124 19.71 -3.98 -2.25
CA GLN A 124 19.10 -5.28 -1.93
C GLN A 124 19.96 -6.46 -2.40
N SER A 125 19.80 -7.62 -1.78
CA SER A 125 20.37 -8.86 -2.32
C SER A 125 19.48 -9.40 -3.46
N PRO A 126 20.02 -10.19 -4.40
CA PRO A 126 19.21 -10.83 -5.44
C PRO A 126 18.06 -11.69 -4.92
N GLU A 127 18.23 -12.30 -3.75
CA GLU A 127 17.22 -13.18 -3.12
C GLU A 127 16.12 -12.36 -2.42
N ARG A 128 16.40 -11.11 -2.04
CA ARG A 128 15.49 -10.26 -1.26
C ARG A 128 14.80 -9.17 -2.05
N ILE A 129 15.35 -8.78 -3.20
CA ILE A 129 14.86 -7.64 -3.98
C ILE A 129 13.37 -7.76 -4.34
N THR A 130 12.91 -8.95 -4.73
CA THR A 130 11.49 -9.17 -5.07
C THR A 130 10.60 -8.98 -3.85
N ASP A 131 10.89 -9.65 -2.74
CA ASP A 131 10.10 -9.54 -1.50
C ASP A 131 10.10 -8.11 -0.94
N GLU A 132 11.25 -7.42 -1.04
CA GLU A 132 11.38 -6.05 -0.58
C GLU A 132 10.56 -5.08 -1.44
N LEU A 133 10.59 -5.22 -2.77
CA LEU A 133 9.77 -4.41 -3.67
C LEU A 133 8.28 -4.62 -3.39
N TYR A 134 7.82 -5.86 -3.26
CA TYR A 134 6.42 -6.14 -2.91
C TYR A 134 6.05 -5.56 -1.54
N GLY A 135 6.94 -5.67 -0.56
CA GLY A 135 6.74 -5.14 0.78
C GLY A 135 6.62 -3.62 0.83
N VAL A 136 7.58 -2.90 0.22
CA VAL A 136 7.57 -1.43 0.18
C VAL A 136 6.40 -0.91 -0.66
N ILE A 137 6.10 -1.53 -1.82
CA ILE A 137 4.93 -1.17 -2.63
C ILE A 137 3.64 -1.35 -1.83
N THR A 138 3.51 -2.45 -1.08
CA THR A 138 2.33 -2.69 -0.23
C THR A 138 2.20 -1.62 0.85
N HIS A 139 3.29 -1.31 1.55
CA HIS A 139 3.34 -0.28 2.59
C HIS A 139 2.88 1.08 2.05
N GLU A 140 3.48 1.55 0.96
CA GLU A 140 3.18 2.87 0.40
C GLU A 140 1.76 2.95 -0.19
N LEU A 141 1.26 1.85 -0.76
CA LEU A 141 -0.13 1.79 -1.22
C LEU A 141 -1.13 1.87 -0.07
N VAL A 142 -0.77 1.46 1.15
CA VAL A 142 -1.63 1.69 2.33
C VAL A 142 -1.80 3.18 2.56
N HIS A 143 -0.74 3.98 2.51
CA HIS A 143 -0.82 5.45 2.63
C HIS A 143 -1.69 6.11 1.55
N CYS A 144 -1.80 5.49 0.37
CA CYS A 144 -2.68 5.95 -0.69
C CYS A 144 -4.17 5.69 -0.42
N PHE A 145 -4.49 4.71 0.42
CA PHE A 145 -5.86 4.19 0.57
C PHE A 145 -6.42 4.30 1.97
N GLN A 146 -5.60 4.36 3.02
CA GLN A 146 -6.08 4.42 4.40
C GLN A 146 -6.63 5.79 4.78
N TYR A 147 -7.47 5.81 5.80
CA TYR A 147 -7.93 7.02 6.44
C TYR A 147 -7.06 7.40 7.63
N ASP A 148 -7.01 8.71 7.93
CA ASP A 148 -6.07 9.29 8.91
C ASP A 148 -6.76 10.09 10.03
N GLY A 149 -8.07 9.87 10.23
CA GLY A 149 -8.84 10.59 11.25
C GLY A 149 -8.92 12.08 10.94
N HIS A 150 -9.08 12.48 9.68
CA HIS A 150 -9.00 13.88 9.24
C HIS A 150 -7.68 14.56 9.69
N ARG A 151 -6.56 13.85 9.49
CA ARG A 151 -5.20 14.27 9.85
C ARG A 151 -4.94 14.43 11.36
N THR A 152 -5.68 13.70 12.20
CA THR A 152 -5.47 13.73 13.66
C THR A 152 -4.97 12.41 14.23
N CYS A 153 -4.98 11.35 13.44
CA CYS A 153 -4.43 10.06 13.84
C CYS A 153 -2.94 10.18 14.13
N LYS A 154 -2.47 9.44 15.14
CA LYS A 154 -1.05 9.37 15.47
C LYS A 154 -0.26 8.72 14.33
N GLY A 155 0.87 9.33 13.98
CA GLY A 155 1.73 8.84 12.89
C GLY A 155 2.16 7.39 13.07
N GLY A 156 2.46 6.96 14.30
CA GLY A 156 2.76 5.56 14.58
C GLY A 156 1.64 4.57 14.24
N LEU A 157 0.38 4.97 14.44
CA LEU A 157 -0.73 4.12 14.01
C LEU A 157 -0.85 4.07 12.48
N ILE A 158 -0.62 5.19 11.80
CA ILE A 158 -0.61 5.29 10.33
C ILE A 158 0.46 4.39 9.71
N GLU A 159 1.69 4.43 10.23
CA GLU A 159 2.78 3.55 9.80
C GLU A 159 2.53 2.09 10.21
N GLY A 160 1.97 1.87 11.40
CA GLY A 160 1.65 0.54 11.90
C GLY A 160 0.60 -0.18 11.07
N VAL A 161 -0.43 0.52 10.59
CA VAL A 161 -1.43 -0.06 9.68
C VAL A 161 -0.77 -0.46 8.35
N ALA A 162 0.14 0.36 7.82
CA ALA A 162 0.89 0.03 6.61
C ALA A 162 1.71 -1.25 6.76
N ASP A 163 2.44 -1.38 7.86
CA ASP A 163 3.25 -2.57 8.13
C ASP A 163 2.44 -3.79 8.59
N TRP A 164 1.27 -3.60 9.19
CA TRP A 164 0.31 -4.69 9.43
C TRP A 164 -0.20 -5.30 8.12
N VAL A 165 -0.55 -4.49 7.12
CA VAL A 165 -0.96 -5.01 5.80
C VAL A 165 0.20 -5.73 5.12
N ARG A 166 1.41 -5.15 5.19
CA ARG A 166 2.63 -5.79 4.67
C ARG A 166 2.88 -7.16 5.33
N LEU A 167 2.72 -7.24 6.65
CA LEU A 167 2.79 -8.48 7.42
C LEU A 167 1.75 -9.50 6.94
N ARG A 168 0.49 -9.09 6.75
CA ARG A 168 -0.59 -9.97 6.28
C ARG A 168 -0.47 -10.43 4.84
N CYS A 169 0.23 -9.66 4.00
CA CYS A 169 0.59 -10.07 2.65
C CYS A 169 1.80 -11.02 2.61
N GLY A 170 2.46 -11.29 3.74
CA GLY A 170 3.61 -12.19 3.83
C GLY A 170 4.94 -11.56 3.40
N HIS A 171 5.00 -10.24 3.18
CA HIS A 171 6.21 -9.55 2.72
C HIS A 171 7.06 -9.04 3.89
N VAL A 172 7.35 -9.93 4.84
CA VAL A 172 8.00 -9.60 6.12
C VAL A 172 9.53 -9.55 5.97
N PRO A 173 10.19 -8.45 6.33
CA PRO A 173 11.64 -8.39 6.48
C PRO A 173 12.15 -9.40 7.53
N PRO A 174 13.29 -10.07 7.33
CA PRO A 174 13.75 -11.13 8.23
C PRO A 174 14.02 -10.70 9.68
N HIS A 175 14.27 -9.40 9.90
CA HIS A 175 14.58 -8.84 11.22
C HIS A 175 13.33 -8.45 12.02
N TRP A 176 12.14 -8.48 11.41
CA TRP A 176 10.89 -8.15 12.08
C TRP A 176 10.51 -9.22 13.08
N LYS A 177 10.20 -8.80 14.30
CA LYS A 177 9.72 -9.68 15.37
C LYS A 177 8.74 -8.92 16.28
N PRO A 178 7.73 -9.61 16.83
CA PRO A 178 6.88 -9.04 17.88
C PRO A 178 7.75 -8.59 19.05
N ARG A 179 7.48 -7.38 19.57
CA ARG A 179 8.09 -6.85 20.79
C ARG A 179 7.17 -5.83 21.44
N ALA A 180 7.25 -5.72 22.76
CA ALA A 180 6.55 -4.70 23.54
C ALA A 180 7.47 -4.01 24.55
N GLU A 181 8.44 -4.74 25.11
CA GLU A 181 9.41 -4.17 26.06
C GLU A 181 10.16 -2.98 25.46
N GLY A 182 10.22 -1.87 26.20
CA GLY A 182 10.88 -0.63 25.79
C GLY A 182 10.24 0.10 24.61
N CYS A 183 9.05 -0.33 24.17
CA CYS A 183 8.35 0.24 23.02
C CYS A 183 7.03 0.90 23.41
N SER A 184 6.60 1.87 22.62
CA SER A 184 5.24 2.40 22.66
C SER A 184 4.35 1.67 21.67
N TRP A 185 3.05 1.61 21.94
CA TRP A 185 2.06 1.02 21.03
C TRP A 185 2.00 1.75 19.68
N ASP A 186 2.32 3.04 19.67
CA ASP A 186 2.39 3.94 18.51
C ASP A 186 3.84 4.21 18.06
N ALA A 187 4.75 3.25 18.27
CA ALA A 187 6.12 3.35 17.75
C ALA A 187 6.19 3.33 16.20
N GLY A 188 5.11 2.93 15.53
CA GLY A 188 5.08 2.77 14.08
C GLY A 188 5.60 1.41 13.63
N TYR A 189 5.61 1.27 12.31
CA TYR A 189 6.24 0.19 11.59
C TYR A 189 5.90 -1.21 12.15
N GLU A 190 6.89 -2.10 12.24
CA GLU A 190 6.70 -3.48 12.66
C GLU A 190 6.18 -3.60 14.10
N THR A 191 6.52 -2.64 14.96
CA THR A 191 6.14 -2.68 16.37
C THR A 191 4.64 -2.51 16.54
N THR A 192 4.09 -1.45 15.95
CA THR A 192 2.64 -1.24 15.92
C THR A 192 1.96 -2.28 15.02
N GLY A 193 2.59 -2.70 13.92
CA GLY A 193 2.05 -3.72 13.02
C GLY A 193 1.79 -5.07 13.70
N TYR A 194 2.72 -5.58 14.51
CA TYR A 194 2.50 -6.82 15.27
C TYR A 194 1.46 -6.67 16.38
N PHE A 195 1.35 -5.49 16.99
CA PHE A 195 0.29 -5.22 17.96
C PHE A 195 -1.10 -5.24 17.30
N LEU A 196 -1.25 -4.63 16.12
CA LEU A 196 -2.49 -4.71 15.35
C LEU A 196 -2.81 -6.15 14.95
N GLU A 197 -1.80 -6.97 14.66
CA GLU A 197 -2.02 -8.40 14.39
C GLU A 197 -2.47 -9.17 15.63
N TYR A 198 -1.92 -8.85 16.80
CA TYR A 198 -2.44 -9.38 18.05
C TYR A 198 -3.91 -8.99 18.26
N LEU A 199 -4.28 -7.73 18.06
CA LEU A 199 -5.67 -7.26 18.18
C LEU A 199 -6.60 -7.96 17.19
N GLU A 200 -6.18 -8.15 15.94
CA GLU A 200 -6.96 -8.91 14.95
C GLU A 200 -7.24 -10.34 15.44
N ARG A 201 -6.27 -11.00 16.08
CA ARG A 201 -6.46 -12.35 16.64
C ARG A 201 -7.41 -12.35 17.85
N GLN A 202 -7.38 -11.32 18.70
CA GLN A 202 -8.24 -11.24 19.89
C GLN A 202 -9.66 -10.78 19.56
N CYS A 203 -9.79 -9.78 18.69
CA CYS A 203 -11.04 -9.07 18.39
C CYS A 203 -11.69 -9.53 17.07
N GLY A 204 -11.10 -10.54 16.42
CA GLY A 204 -11.62 -11.17 15.21
C GLY A 204 -11.27 -10.46 13.91
N GLU A 205 -11.50 -11.17 12.82
CA GLU A 205 -11.14 -10.72 11.47
C GLU A 205 -11.83 -9.39 11.11
N GLY A 206 -11.06 -8.44 10.56
CA GLY A 206 -11.53 -7.11 10.20
C GLY A 206 -11.44 -6.08 11.32
N THR A 207 -10.65 -6.35 12.36
CA THR A 207 -10.31 -5.38 13.40
C THR A 207 -9.68 -4.14 12.80
N VAL A 208 -8.68 -4.28 11.92
CA VAL A 208 -8.07 -3.12 11.24
C VAL A 208 -9.04 -2.45 10.27
N ARG A 209 -9.97 -3.18 9.66
CA ARG A 209 -11.04 -2.58 8.83
C ARG A 209 -11.97 -1.69 9.65
N ARG A 210 -12.36 -2.11 10.86
CA ARG A 210 -13.18 -1.30 11.77
C ARG A 210 -12.42 -0.04 12.22
N LEU A 211 -11.13 -0.19 12.52
CA LEU A 211 -10.24 0.93 12.83
C LEU A 211 -10.19 1.95 11.69
N ASN A 212 -9.89 1.50 10.46
CA ASN A 212 -9.85 2.35 9.27
C ASN A 212 -11.20 3.03 9.00
N ALA A 213 -12.30 2.31 9.18
CA ALA A 213 -13.65 2.85 9.02
C ALA A 213 -14.01 3.92 10.08
N LYS A 214 -13.53 3.78 11.33
CA LYS A 214 -13.72 4.81 12.36
C LYS A 214 -12.86 6.05 12.05
N LEU A 215 -11.62 5.86 11.59
CA LEU A 215 -10.76 6.96 11.12
C LEU A 215 -11.33 7.72 9.90
N HIS A 216 -12.22 7.10 9.13
CA HIS A 216 -12.97 7.82 8.10
C HIS A 216 -14.04 8.74 8.69
N SER A 217 -14.82 8.22 9.65
CA SER A 217 -16.04 8.87 10.12
C SER A 217 -15.81 10.02 11.08
N GLU A 218 -14.66 10.08 11.73
CA GLU A 218 -14.40 11.03 12.82
C GLU A 218 -12.90 11.35 12.99
N ARG A 219 -12.63 12.38 13.80
CA ARG A 219 -11.26 12.72 14.24
C ARG A 219 -10.80 11.69 15.28
N TYR A 220 -9.52 11.36 15.26
CA TYR A 220 -8.91 10.49 16.27
C TYR A 220 -8.82 11.21 17.62
N GLU A 221 -9.51 10.67 18.61
CA GLU A 221 -9.43 11.05 20.03
C GLU A 221 -9.15 9.80 20.85
N GLU A 222 -7.90 9.61 21.29
CA GLU A 222 -7.40 8.37 21.90
C GLU A 222 -8.29 7.79 23.01
N ASP A 223 -8.71 8.65 23.95
CA ASP A 223 -9.50 8.25 25.12
C ASP A 223 -10.87 7.66 24.77
N LYS A 224 -11.39 7.94 23.56
CA LYS A 224 -12.68 7.40 23.07
C LYS A 224 -12.47 6.35 21.99
N PHE A 225 -11.45 6.54 21.16
CA PHE A 225 -11.26 5.77 19.94
C PHE A 225 -11.15 4.27 20.21
N TRP A 226 -10.32 3.87 21.17
CA TRP A 226 -10.07 2.47 21.51
C TRP A 226 -11.20 1.85 22.33
N PRO A 227 -11.75 2.51 23.39
CA PRO A 227 -12.91 2.00 24.10
C PRO A 227 -14.13 1.79 23.20
N ASP A 228 -14.40 2.69 22.26
CA ASP A 228 -15.53 2.55 21.33
C ASP A 228 -15.39 1.32 20.41
N LEU A 229 -14.17 0.97 20.01
CA LEU A 229 -13.90 -0.16 19.11
C LEU A 229 -13.79 -1.50 19.84
N PHE A 230 -13.19 -1.50 21.02
CA PHE A 230 -12.72 -2.72 21.69
C PHE A 230 -13.18 -2.85 23.15
N GLY A 231 -13.84 -1.84 23.71
CA GLY A 231 -14.29 -1.83 25.10
C GLY A 231 -13.17 -1.66 26.13
N SER A 232 -11.95 -1.32 25.70
CA SER A 232 -10.78 -1.14 26.56
C SER A 232 -9.93 0.04 26.09
N THR A 233 -9.18 0.62 27.01
CA THR A 233 -8.23 1.69 26.71
C THR A 233 -7.03 1.13 25.93
N ILE A 234 -6.33 2.00 25.21
CA ILE A 234 -5.12 1.59 24.47
C ILE A 234 -4.01 1.07 25.40
N GLY A 235 -3.91 1.62 26.62
CA GLY A 235 -2.97 1.16 27.63
C GLY A 235 -3.23 -0.30 28.02
N GLU A 236 -4.47 -0.62 28.39
CA GLU A 236 -4.87 -1.99 28.74
C GLU A 236 -4.66 -2.96 27.56
N LEU A 237 -5.03 -2.56 26.34
CA LEU A 237 -4.81 -3.36 25.14
C LEU A 237 -3.32 -3.66 24.91
N TRP A 238 -2.46 -2.64 25.04
CA TRP A 238 -1.02 -2.79 24.91
C TRP A 238 -0.42 -3.67 26.01
N GLU A 239 -0.89 -3.53 27.25
CA GLU A 239 -0.47 -4.39 28.36
C GLU A 239 -0.83 -5.87 28.11
N THR A 240 -2.03 -6.16 27.57
CA THR A 240 -2.38 -7.54 27.21
C THR A 240 -1.49 -8.10 26.09
N TYR A 241 -1.15 -7.27 25.09
CA TYR A 241 -0.20 -7.66 24.05
C TYR A 241 1.18 -7.94 24.64
N ALA A 242 1.69 -7.05 25.49
CA ALA A 242 2.98 -7.23 26.16
C ALA A 242 3.00 -8.53 26.98
N ALA A 243 1.94 -8.83 27.71
CA ALA A 243 1.80 -10.08 28.47
C ALA A 243 1.74 -11.33 27.57
N SER A 244 1.23 -11.22 26.34
CA SER A 244 1.14 -12.33 25.38
C SER A 244 2.48 -12.74 24.75
N LEU A 245 3.53 -11.91 24.90
CA LEU A 245 4.87 -12.16 24.38
C LEU A 245 5.80 -12.87 25.37
N ASN A 246 5.33 -13.09 26.61
CA ASN A 246 6.07 -13.74 27.68
C ASN A 246 5.87 -15.26 27.70
#